data_AF-A0A3M8CVN3-F1
#
_entry.id   AF-A0A3M8CVN3-F1
#
_cell.length_a   1.000
_cell.length_b   1.000
_cell.length_c   1.000
_cell.angle_alpha   90.00
_cell.angle_beta   90.00
_cell.angle_gamma   90.00
#
_symmetry.space_group_name_H-M   'P 1'
#
loop_
_entity.id
_entity.type
_entity.pdbx_description
1 polymer ?
#
loop_
_entity_poly.entity_id
_entity_poly.type
_entity_poly.pdbx_seq_one_letter_code
_entity_poly.pdbx_strand_id
1 'polypeptide(L)'
;MKRSLLLLCMLLALIMPTNALAHITNEQNLYEDLQYSEAKAQIVYLSGLGVIAADHGTALFSPKEKLTRADLAYWAGSFFKLAGKEAKHEEIAQAAVAKGLVPSLEGNATYEDVNQAYFQGKVQVEKAKDELTREAFAQFVYEHRGKTLYEQAGFSQGPAGKVDKVTSLEEKDAAGNSTKSYIVKIADQPYKITAHPKIVQAPVDPTEWEGRTIEESWMVSSDGSQEKQLQLIQFTKSAEQAQQAASQPAGNDPANHANHGQADPAGQEEGAGFPFVPVILVVLLVGIVGALFFGRKRK
;
A
#
# COMPACT_ATOMS: atom_id res chain seq x y z
N MET A 1 -2.88 -47.32 11.69
CA MET A 1 -4.00 -46.35 11.80
C MET A 1 -3.58 -45.02 12.43
N LYS A 2 -2.96 -44.99 13.62
CA LYS A 2 -2.57 -43.73 14.30
C LYS A 2 -1.62 -42.79 13.52
N ARG A 3 -0.70 -43.33 12.71
CA ARG A 3 0.29 -42.54 11.94
C ARG A 3 -0.27 -41.95 10.64
N SER A 4 -1.17 -42.67 9.96
CA SER A 4 -1.87 -42.16 8.77
C SER A 4 -2.86 -41.05 9.14
N LEU A 5 -3.47 -41.13 10.33
CA LEU A 5 -4.34 -40.07 10.86
C LEU A 5 -3.54 -38.78 11.15
N LEU A 6 -2.33 -38.91 11.72
CA LEU A 6 -1.49 -37.75 12.06
C LEU A 6 -0.98 -37.01 10.81
N LEU A 7 -0.55 -37.74 9.78
CA LEU A 7 -0.15 -37.17 8.49
C LEU A 7 -1.33 -36.51 7.76
N LEU A 8 -2.51 -37.11 7.82
CA LEU A 8 -3.73 -36.54 7.26
C LEU A 8 -4.10 -35.23 7.98
N CYS A 9 -4.07 -35.19 9.31
CA CYS A 9 -4.31 -33.97 10.09
C CYS A 9 -3.28 -32.85 9.80
N MET A 10 -2.01 -33.20 9.60
CA MET A 10 -0.97 -32.23 9.27
C MET A 10 -1.13 -31.67 7.85
N LEU A 11 -1.53 -32.52 6.89
CA LEU A 11 -1.87 -32.09 5.53
C LEU A 11 -3.11 -31.19 5.51
N LEU A 12 -4.13 -31.49 6.32
CA LEU A 12 -5.34 -30.67 6.48
C LEU A 12 -5.05 -29.30 7.14
N ALA A 13 -4.07 -29.21 8.04
CA ALA A 13 -3.66 -27.95 8.65
C ALA A 13 -2.91 -27.02 7.66
N LEU A 14 -2.25 -27.59 6.64
CA LEU A 14 -1.56 -26.84 5.57
C LEU A 14 -2.51 -26.29 4.50
N ILE A 15 -3.78 -26.71 4.48
CA ILE A 15 -4.81 -26.24 3.53
C ILE A 15 -5.74 -25.22 4.20
N MET A 16 -5.40 -24.71 5.39
CA MET A 16 -6.17 -23.62 6.00
C MET A 16 -6.01 -22.38 5.13
N PRO A 17 -7.09 -21.89 4.49
CA PRO A 17 -7.01 -20.69 3.67
C PRO A 17 -6.56 -19.53 4.56
N THR A 18 -5.51 -18.83 4.16
CA THR A 18 -5.17 -17.54 4.75
C THR A 18 -6.28 -16.58 4.34
N ASN A 19 -7.18 -16.26 5.26
CA ASN A 19 -8.21 -15.26 5.04
C ASN A 19 -7.50 -13.93 4.73
N ALA A 20 -7.52 -13.50 3.47
CA ALA A 20 -7.21 -12.13 3.11
C ALA A 20 -8.36 -11.28 3.65
N LEU A 21 -8.21 -10.76 4.86
CA LEU A 21 -9.18 -9.83 5.41
C LEU A 21 -9.19 -8.58 4.53
N ALA A 22 -10.37 -8.00 4.32
CA ALA A 22 -10.47 -6.68 3.71
C ALA A 22 -9.75 -5.68 4.62
N HIS A 23 -8.54 -5.28 4.24
CA HIS A 23 -7.71 -4.36 5.02
C HIS A 23 -8.04 -2.92 4.60
N ILE A 24 -8.96 -2.31 5.34
CA ILE A 24 -9.22 -0.87 5.28
C ILE A 24 -7.99 -0.17 5.84
N THR A 25 -7.43 0.77 5.06
CA THR A 25 -6.22 1.49 5.45
C THR A 25 -6.43 3.00 5.45
N ASN A 26 -5.79 3.67 6.39
CA ASN A 26 -5.82 5.12 6.59
C ASN A 26 -4.44 5.65 7.02
N GLU A 27 -4.38 6.89 7.50
CA GLU A 27 -3.14 7.55 7.93
C GLU A 27 -2.45 6.88 9.13
N GLN A 28 -3.13 5.99 9.85
CA GLN A 28 -2.63 5.33 11.05
C GLN A 28 -1.98 3.97 10.77
N ASN A 29 -2.33 3.32 9.67
CA ASN A 29 -1.92 1.94 9.41
C ASN A 29 -1.42 1.67 7.98
N LEU A 30 -1.43 2.66 7.07
CA LEU A 30 -0.89 2.46 5.73
C LEU A 30 0.64 2.26 5.75
N TYR A 31 1.36 3.09 6.50
CA TYR A 31 2.78 2.91 6.83
C TYR A 31 3.04 3.32 8.28
N GLU A 32 4.04 2.72 8.93
CA GLU A 32 4.32 2.90 10.36
C GLU A 32 4.84 4.31 10.71
N ASP A 33 5.41 5.00 9.73
CA ASP A 33 6.06 6.31 9.89
C ASP A 33 5.24 7.50 9.35
N LEU A 34 4.01 7.28 8.85
CA LEU A 34 3.16 8.38 8.36
C LEU A 34 2.82 9.41 9.43
N GLN A 35 2.84 9.03 10.70
CA GLN A 35 2.60 9.96 11.81
C GLN A 35 3.58 11.15 11.85
N TYR A 36 4.76 11.01 11.24
CA TYR A 36 5.80 12.04 11.15
C TYR A 36 5.73 12.88 9.85
N SER A 37 4.72 12.64 9.01
CA SER A 37 4.54 13.37 7.76
C SER A 37 3.39 14.37 7.84
N GLU A 38 3.65 15.58 7.36
CA GLU A 38 2.63 16.61 7.15
C GLU A 38 1.73 16.27 5.95
N ALA A 39 2.20 15.39 5.05
CA ALA A 39 1.49 14.95 3.86
C ALA A 39 0.75 13.61 4.04
N LYS A 40 0.57 13.12 5.27
CA LYS A 40 -0.01 11.77 5.53
C LYS A 40 -1.34 11.52 4.85
N ALA A 41 -2.25 12.51 4.85
CA ALA A 41 -3.54 12.41 4.17
C ALA A 41 -3.35 12.29 2.64
N GLN A 42 -2.46 13.10 2.06
CA GLN A 42 -2.12 13.10 0.64
C GLN A 42 -1.45 11.78 0.24
N ILE A 43 -0.58 11.22 1.07
CA ILE A 43 0.09 9.93 0.83
C ILE A 43 -0.95 8.81 0.76
N VAL A 44 -1.87 8.73 1.74
CA VAL A 44 -2.97 7.76 1.72
C VAL A 44 -3.85 7.93 0.48
N TYR A 45 -4.17 9.18 0.15
CA TYR A 45 -4.98 9.52 -1.01
C TYR A 45 -4.34 9.04 -2.33
N LEU A 46 -3.07 9.39 -2.55
CA LEU A 46 -2.34 9.04 -3.76
C LEU A 46 -2.01 7.54 -3.83
N SER A 47 -1.84 6.86 -2.70
CA SER A 47 -1.80 5.39 -2.64
C SER A 47 -3.14 4.79 -3.08
N GLY A 48 -4.26 5.41 -2.69
CA GLY A 48 -5.60 4.96 -3.10
C GLY A 48 -5.88 5.12 -4.58
N LEU A 49 -5.29 6.13 -5.21
CA LEU A 49 -5.32 6.31 -6.67
C LEU A 49 -4.31 5.44 -7.43
N GLY A 50 -3.41 4.75 -6.73
CA GLY A 50 -2.32 3.98 -7.33
C GLY A 50 -1.18 4.84 -7.89
N VAL A 51 -1.17 6.15 -7.60
CA VAL A 51 -0.06 7.04 -7.95
C VAL A 51 1.19 6.65 -7.17
N ILE A 52 1.02 6.37 -5.87
CA ILE A 52 2.06 5.73 -5.04
C ILE A 52 1.77 4.23 -5.08
N ALA A 53 2.64 3.47 -5.76
CA ALA A 53 2.47 2.02 -5.86
C ALA A 53 2.66 1.37 -4.48
N ALA A 54 1.82 0.36 -4.19
CA ALA A 54 1.97 -0.42 -2.97
C ALA A 54 3.23 -1.27 -3.08
N ASP A 55 4.20 -1.02 -2.21
CA ASP A 55 5.32 -1.91 -2.01
C ASP A 55 4.97 -2.87 -0.88
N HIS A 56 4.61 -4.10 -1.26
CA HIS A 56 4.15 -5.13 -0.32
C HIS A 56 5.23 -5.63 0.64
N GLY A 57 6.48 -5.16 0.51
CA GLY A 57 7.61 -5.52 1.37
C GLY A 57 8.05 -4.46 2.37
N THR A 58 7.58 -3.21 2.26
CA THR A 58 8.09 -2.11 3.09
C THR A 58 7.04 -1.59 4.07
N ALA A 59 7.37 -1.64 5.36
CA ALA A 59 6.53 -1.11 6.44
C ALA A 59 6.59 0.43 6.54
N LEU A 60 7.59 1.05 5.88
CA LEU A 60 7.92 2.47 6.01
C LEU A 60 7.74 3.20 4.68
N PHE A 61 7.16 4.40 4.72
CA PHE A 61 7.09 5.29 3.57
C PHE A 61 8.36 6.13 3.41
N SER A 62 9.07 6.44 4.50
CA SER A 62 10.24 7.32 4.56
C SER A 62 9.98 8.74 4.02
N PRO A 63 9.04 9.52 4.60
CA PRO A 63 8.55 10.78 4.04
C PRO A 63 9.65 11.84 3.85
N LYS A 64 10.69 11.83 4.70
CA LYS A 64 11.78 12.83 4.67
C LYS A 64 12.93 12.45 3.74
N GLU A 65 12.98 11.22 3.27
CA GLU A 65 13.99 10.79 2.30
C GLU A 65 13.74 11.40 0.92
N LYS A 66 14.82 11.60 0.16
CA LYS A 66 14.73 12.04 -1.24
C LYS A 66 14.05 10.97 -2.07
N LEU A 67 13.14 11.40 -2.95
CA LEU A 67 12.54 10.49 -3.92
C LEU A 67 13.59 10.16 -4.97
N THR A 68 13.88 8.88 -5.19
CA THR A 68 14.78 8.45 -6.25
C THR A 68 14.05 8.44 -7.60
N ARG A 69 14.77 8.62 -8.72
CA ARG A 69 14.15 8.46 -10.05
C ARG A 69 13.72 7.02 -10.30
N ALA A 70 14.42 6.04 -9.71
CA ALA A 70 14.01 4.63 -9.78
C ALA A 70 12.63 4.41 -9.15
N ASP A 71 12.38 4.94 -7.95
CA ASP A 71 11.07 4.86 -7.29
C ASP A 71 9.99 5.58 -8.09
N LEU A 72 10.29 6.80 -8.57
CA LEU A 72 9.36 7.57 -9.40
C LEU A 72 9.01 6.80 -10.69
N ALA A 73 10.00 6.20 -11.34
CA ALA A 73 9.81 5.39 -12.54
C ALA A 73 8.89 4.20 -12.28
N TYR A 74 9.11 3.51 -11.17
CA TYR A 74 8.26 2.39 -10.77
C TYR A 74 6.83 2.82 -10.46
N TRP A 75 6.66 3.89 -9.70
CA TRP A 75 5.34 4.43 -9.35
C TRP A 75 4.56 4.87 -10.60
N ALA A 76 5.18 5.67 -11.46
CA ALA A 76 4.55 6.12 -12.70
C ALA A 76 4.29 4.94 -13.65
N GLY A 77 5.25 4.02 -13.79
CA GLY A 77 5.10 2.84 -14.64
C GLY A 77 3.98 1.91 -14.17
N SER A 78 3.83 1.73 -12.86
CA SER A 78 2.75 0.96 -12.25
C SER A 78 1.40 1.63 -12.47
N PHE A 79 1.33 2.95 -12.24
CA PHE A 79 0.13 3.76 -12.43
C PHE A 79 -0.40 3.68 -13.87
N PHE A 80 0.50 3.83 -14.86
CA PHE A 80 0.15 3.74 -16.29
C PHE A 80 0.10 2.31 -16.83
N LYS A 81 0.29 1.29 -15.99
CA LYS A 81 0.24 -0.14 -16.37
C LYS A 81 1.16 -0.44 -17.56
N LEU A 82 2.40 0.07 -17.52
CA LEU A 82 3.34 -0.01 -18.64
C LEU A 82 3.95 -1.41 -18.86
N ALA A 83 3.79 -2.30 -17.90
CA ALA A 83 4.24 -3.69 -17.98
C ALA A 83 3.12 -4.66 -17.53
N GLY A 84 3.35 -5.96 -17.72
CA GLY A 84 2.39 -6.99 -17.30
C GLY A 84 2.19 -7.06 -15.78
N LYS A 85 1.09 -7.67 -15.34
CA LYS A 85 0.74 -7.80 -13.91
C LYS A 85 1.82 -8.50 -13.07
N GLU A 86 2.60 -9.38 -13.68
CA GLU A 86 3.69 -10.15 -13.04
C GLU A 86 5.08 -9.52 -13.24
N ALA A 87 5.15 -8.33 -13.84
CA ALA A 87 6.42 -7.67 -14.10
C ALA A 87 7.11 -7.28 -12.79
N LYS A 88 8.43 -7.46 -12.76
CA LYS A 88 9.25 -7.06 -11.61
C LYS A 88 9.36 -5.54 -11.53
N HIS A 89 9.72 -5.07 -10.34
CA HIS A 89 9.97 -3.65 -10.06
C HIS A 89 10.86 -3.01 -11.13
N GLU A 90 11.99 -3.62 -11.45
CA GLU A 90 12.97 -3.10 -12.40
C GLU A 90 12.42 -3.04 -13.83
N GLU A 91 11.59 -4.01 -14.22
CA GLU A 91 10.98 -4.07 -15.56
C GLU A 91 9.96 -2.94 -15.75
N ILE A 92 9.16 -2.65 -14.71
CA ILE A 92 8.22 -1.53 -14.71
C ILE A 92 8.96 -0.20 -14.78
N ALA A 93 10.02 -0.03 -13.98
CA ALA A 93 10.82 1.18 -13.97
C ALA A 93 11.51 1.43 -15.33
N GLN A 94 12.07 0.39 -15.95
CA GLN A 94 12.65 0.48 -17.29
C GLN A 94 11.59 0.84 -18.35
N ALA A 95 10.37 0.29 -18.24
CA ALA A 95 9.28 0.65 -19.15
C ALA A 95 8.90 2.14 -19.05
N ALA A 96 8.94 2.72 -17.85
CA ALA A 96 8.71 4.15 -17.64
C ALA A 96 9.80 5.03 -18.28
N VAL A 97 11.08 4.63 -18.18
CA VAL A 97 12.19 5.28 -18.89
C VAL A 97 11.99 5.19 -20.41
N ALA A 98 11.68 4.00 -20.93
CA ALA A 98 11.46 3.78 -22.37
C ALA A 98 10.27 4.58 -22.92
N LYS A 99 9.31 4.95 -22.07
CA LYS A 99 8.18 5.83 -22.40
C LYS A 99 8.48 7.32 -22.20
N GLY A 100 9.66 7.68 -21.71
CA GLY A 100 10.04 9.07 -21.45
C GLY A 100 9.27 9.72 -20.31
N LEU A 101 8.81 8.92 -19.33
CA LEU A 101 8.17 9.45 -18.11
C LEU A 101 9.21 10.01 -17.13
N VAL A 102 10.39 9.40 -17.10
CA VAL A 102 11.57 9.90 -16.38
C VAL A 102 12.80 9.82 -17.31
N PRO A 103 13.83 10.64 -17.11
CA PRO A 103 14.99 10.68 -18.00
C PRO A 103 15.92 9.47 -17.82
N SER A 104 16.04 8.94 -16.60
CA SER A 104 16.88 7.79 -16.27
C SER A 104 16.51 7.24 -14.87
N LEU A 105 17.15 6.16 -14.41
CA LEU A 105 16.89 5.57 -13.08
C LEU A 105 17.84 6.09 -11.99
N GLU A 106 18.92 6.75 -12.39
CA GLU A 106 20.02 7.15 -11.51
C GLU A 106 19.73 8.48 -10.80
N GLY A 107 20.02 8.54 -9.49
CA GLY A 107 19.94 9.76 -8.70
C GLY A 107 18.53 10.12 -8.22
N ASN A 108 18.40 11.31 -7.67
CA ASN A 108 17.15 11.81 -7.11
C ASN A 108 16.25 12.41 -8.20
N ALA A 109 14.95 12.29 -7.97
CA ALA A 109 13.92 12.93 -8.76
C ALA A 109 13.81 14.42 -8.39
N THR A 110 13.41 15.20 -9.39
CA THR A 110 13.13 16.64 -9.28
C THR A 110 11.64 16.91 -9.51
N TYR A 111 11.18 18.13 -9.22
CA TYR A 111 9.81 18.50 -9.56
C TYR A 111 9.54 18.43 -11.08
N GLU A 112 10.54 18.68 -11.92
CA GLU A 112 10.46 18.52 -13.38
C GLU A 112 10.20 17.07 -13.77
N ASP A 113 10.90 16.12 -13.14
CA ASP A 113 10.69 14.68 -13.39
C ASP A 113 9.26 14.26 -13.04
N VAL A 114 8.73 14.74 -11.90
CA VAL A 114 7.36 14.44 -11.45
C VAL A 114 6.32 15.07 -12.38
N ASN A 115 6.56 16.31 -12.82
CA ASN A 115 5.72 17.01 -13.79
C ASN A 115 5.68 16.27 -15.14
N GLN A 116 6.82 15.79 -15.61
CA GLN A 116 6.90 14.97 -16.81
C GLN A 116 6.13 13.66 -16.63
N ALA A 117 6.37 12.94 -15.53
CA ALA A 117 5.80 11.62 -15.29
C ALA A 117 4.27 11.61 -15.23
N TYR A 118 3.64 12.54 -14.49
CA TYR A 118 2.19 12.52 -14.27
C TYR A 118 1.40 13.57 -15.05
N PHE A 119 2.05 14.67 -15.43
CA PHE A 119 1.37 15.84 -16.00
C PHE A 119 1.86 16.21 -17.40
N GLN A 120 2.71 15.39 -18.02
CA GLN A 120 3.26 15.62 -19.37
C GLN A 120 3.97 16.98 -19.50
N GLY A 121 4.58 17.46 -18.40
CA GLY A 121 5.26 18.75 -18.36
C GLY A 121 4.34 19.97 -18.38
N LYS A 122 3.02 19.80 -18.21
CA LYS A 122 2.03 20.88 -18.37
C LYS A 122 1.82 21.72 -17.11
N VAL A 123 2.29 21.27 -15.95
CA VAL A 123 2.23 22.06 -14.71
C VAL A 123 3.35 23.10 -14.73
N GLN A 124 3.05 24.34 -14.35
CA GLN A 124 4.07 25.36 -14.15
C GLN A 124 4.77 25.12 -12.81
N VAL A 125 6.09 24.94 -12.84
CA VAL A 125 6.88 24.61 -11.64
C VAL A 125 7.96 25.67 -11.42
N GLU A 126 7.88 26.40 -10.31
CA GLU A 126 8.83 27.48 -10.00
C GLU A 126 10.25 26.96 -9.68
N LYS A 127 10.34 25.77 -9.08
CA LYS A 127 11.61 25.12 -8.66
C LYS A 127 11.82 23.79 -9.37
N ALA A 128 11.67 23.80 -10.70
CA ALA A 128 11.64 22.59 -11.52
C ALA A 128 12.83 21.64 -11.27
N LYS A 129 14.03 22.17 -11.09
CA LYS A 129 15.26 21.38 -10.93
C LYS A 129 15.57 20.96 -9.50
N ASP A 130 14.79 21.41 -8.52
CA ASP A 130 15.05 21.06 -7.12
C ASP A 130 14.67 19.61 -6.87
N GLU A 131 15.55 18.88 -6.19
CA GLU A 131 15.27 17.53 -5.72
C GLU A 131 14.23 17.56 -4.59
N LEU A 132 13.25 16.67 -4.66
CA LEU A 132 12.16 16.63 -3.69
C LEU A 132 12.21 15.37 -2.81
N THR A 133 11.64 15.49 -1.61
CA THR A 133 11.39 14.34 -0.73
C THR A 133 10.13 13.59 -1.16
N ARG A 134 9.94 12.38 -0.65
CA ARG A 134 8.70 11.60 -0.87
C ARG A 134 7.46 12.31 -0.33
N GLU A 135 7.59 13.05 0.78
CA GLU A 135 6.54 13.94 1.30
C GLU A 135 6.22 15.08 0.34
N ALA A 136 7.24 15.78 -0.16
CA ALA A 136 7.06 16.89 -1.10
C ALA A 136 6.45 16.42 -2.43
N PHE A 137 6.80 15.22 -2.89
CA PHE A 137 6.13 14.56 -4.01
C PHE A 137 4.63 14.42 -3.76
N ALA A 138 4.23 13.88 -2.60
CA ALA A 138 2.83 13.67 -2.29
C ALA A 138 2.04 15.00 -2.22
N GLN A 139 2.63 16.05 -1.65
CA GLN A 139 2.04 17.39 -1.64
C GLN A 139 1.87 17.94 -3.05
N PHE A 140 2.94 17.91 -3.85
CA PHE A 140 2.95 18.47 -5.20
C PHE A 140 1.95 17.78 -6.13
N VAL A 141 1.95 16.44 -6.16
CA VAL A 141 1.02 15.68 -7.01
C VAL A 141 -0.41 15.86 -6.52
N TYR A 142 -0.64 15.89 -5.22
CA TYR A 142 -1.98 16.11 -4.68
C TYR A 142 -2.51 17.50 -5.05
N GLU A 143 -1.71 18.56 -4.93
CA GLU A 143 -2.10 19.93 -5.31
C GLU A 143 -2.51 20.02 -6.79
N HIS A 144 -1.82 19.29 -7.67
CA HIS A 144 -2.00 19.34 -9.11
C HIS A 144 -2.87 18.20 -9.67
N ARG A 145 -3.52 17.40 -8.81
CA ARG A 145 -4.40 16.28 -9.21
C ARG A 145 -5.68 16.79 -9.89
N GLY A 146 -5.57 17.20 -11.14
CA GLY A 146 -6.74 17.53 -11.94
C GLY A 146 -7.62 16.30 -12.20
N LYS A 147 -8.79 16.50 -12.79
CA LYS A 147 -9.70 15.42 -13.22
C LYS A 147 -8.99 14.32 -14.02
N THR A 148 -8.01 14.70 -14.81
CA THR A 148 -7.23 13.80 -15.68
C THR A 148 -6.53 12.68 -14.91
N LEU A 149 -6.02 12.94 -13.70
CA LEU A 149 -5.30 11.89 -12.95
C LEU A 149 -6.25 10.78 -12.50
N TYR A 150 -7.47 11.15 -12.08
CA TYR A 150 -8.52 10.19 -11.72
C TYR A 150 -8.99 9.36 -12.90
N GLU A 151 -9.21 10.01 -14.05
CA GLU A 151 -9.63 9.35 -15.29
C GLU A 151 -8.56 8.37 -15.78
N GLN A 152 -7.28 8.76 -15.74
CA GLN A 152 -6.16 7.89 -16.07
C GLN A 152 -6.07 6.68 -15.13
N ALA A 153 -6.38 6.87 -13.85
CA ALA A 153 -6.44 5.81 -12.86
C ALA A 153 -7.66 4.88 -13.03
N GLY A 154 -8.61 5.22 -13.92
CA GLY A 154 -9.85 4.48 -14.12
C GLY A 154 -10.90 4.71 -13.02
N PHE A 155 -10.77 5.80 -12.26
CA PHE A 155 -11.71 6.18 -11.22
C PHE A 155 -12.83 7.03 -11.80
N SER A 156 -13.99 6.95 -11.16
CA SER A 156 -15.09 7.87 -11.36
C SER A 156 -15.53 8.46 -10.04
N GLN A 157 -15.98 9.71 -10.09
CA GLN A 157 -16.42 10.41 -8.88
C GLN A 157 -17.56 9.65 -8.21
N GLY A 158 -17.42 9.43 -6.90
CA GLY A 158 -18.39 8.79 -6.04
C GLY A 158 -19.30 9.80 -5.32
N PRO A 159 -20.20 9.30 -4.46
CA PRO A 159 -21.06 10.14 -3.63
C PRO A 159 -20.28 10.96 -2.60
N ALA A 160 -20.73 12.19 -2.34
CA ALA A 160 -20.31 13.00 -1.21
C ALA A 160 -21.53 13.31 -0.33
N GLY A 161 -21.30 13.68 0.92
CA GLY A 161 -22.35 13.98 1.89
C GLY A 161 -22.29 13.13 3.14
N LYS A 162 -23.35 13.22 3.95
CA LYS A 162 -23.43 12.54 5.24
C LYS A 162 -23.64 11.04 5.05
N VAL A 163 -22.92 10.22 5.82
CA VAL A 163 -23.15 8.79 5.91
C VAL A 163 -24.38 8.55 6.78
N ASP A 164 -25.44 8.00 6.18
CA ASP A 164 -26.70 7.71 6.87
C ASP A 164 -26.62 6.42 7.68
N LYS A 165 -25.96 5.40 7.12
CA LYS A 165 -25.85 4.07 7.71
C LYS A 165 -24.69 3.29 7.12
N VAL A 166 -24.09 2.41 7.91
CA VAL A 166 -23.14 1.41 7.43
C VAL A 166 -23.65 0.01 7.76
N THR A 167 -23.61 -0.89 6.78
CA THR A 167 -24.07 -2.28 6.93
C THR A 167 -22.96 -3.23 6.51
N SER A 168 -22.63 -4.20 7.34
CA SER A 168 -21.74 -5.29 6.96
C SER A 168 -22.52 -6.42 6.30
N LEU A 169 -21.98 -6.95 5.21
CA LEU A 169 -22.45 -8.18 4.58
C LEU A 169 -21.39 -9.26 4.73
N GLU A 170 -21.84 -10.49 4.90
CA GLU A 170 -20.97 -11.66 4.83
C GLU A 170 -21.19 -12.31 3.45
N GLU A 171 -20.18 -12.23 2.60
CA GLU A 171 -20.20 -12.77 1.25
C GLU A 171 -19.41 -14.08 1.23
N LYS A 172 -20.01 -15.15 0.72
CA LYS A 172 -19.30 -16.40 0.51
C LYS A 172 -18.75 -16.47 -0.90
N ASP A 173 -17.46 -16.74 -1.04
CA ASP A 173 -16.86 -17.05 -2.33
C ASP A 173 -17.30 -18.44 -2.84
N ALA A 174 -16.90 -18.78 -4.07
CA ALA A 174 -17.23 -20.08 -4.69
C ALA A 174 -16.63 -21.29 -3.93
N ALA A 175 -15.64 -21.07 -3.07
CA ALA A 175 -15.03 -22.07 -2.20
C ALA A 175 -15.71 -22.15 -0.81
N GLY A 176 -16.73 -21.31 -0.56
CA GLY A 176 -17.47 -21.26 0.69
C GLY A 176 -16.80 -20.42 1.78
N ASN A 177 -15.73 -19.70 1.49
CA ASN A 177 -15.07 -18.80 2.44
C ASN A 177 -15.88 -17.52 2.58
N SER A 178 -16.16 -17.15 3.83
CA SER A 178 -16.83 -15.91 4.15
C SER A 178 -15.85 -14.73 4.15
N THR A 179 -16.17 -13.70 3.37
CA THR A 179 -15.50 -12.40 3.37
C THR A 179 -16.49 -11.35 3.85
N LYS A 180 -16.06 -10.49 4.77
CA LYS A 180 -16.88 -9.37 5.23
C LYS A 180 -16.74 -8.21 4.23
N SER A 181 -17.84 -7.81 3.61
CA SER A 181 -17.92 -6.58 2.82
C SER A 181 -18.75 -5.52 3.56
N TYR A 182 -18.64 -4.27 3.16
CA TYR A 182 -19.36 -3.16 3.78
C TYR A 182 -20.11 -2.35 2.73
N ILE A 183 -21.34 -1.97 3.07
CA ILE A 183 -22.18 -1.04 2.31
C ILE A 183 -22.33 0.24 3.13
N VAL A 184 -22.05 1.37 2.50
CA VAL A 184 -22.28 2.71 3.04
C VAL A 184 -23.52 3.29 2.37
N LYS A 185 -24.45 3.81 3.15
CA LYS A 185 -25.64 4.52 2.66
C LYS A 185 -25.42 6.03 2.72
N ILE A 186 -25.58 6.72 1.59
CA ILE A 186 -25.44 8.18 1.49
C ILE A 186 -26.65 8.70 0.69
N ALA A 187 -27.42 9.62 1.27
CA ALA A 187 -28.66 10.11 0.68
C ALA A 187 -29.61 8.97 0.26
N ASP A 188 -29.76 7.99 1.17
CA ASP A 188 -30.52 6.76 0.96
C ASP A 188 -30.03 5.81 -0.16
N GLN A 189 -28.91 6.10 -0.83
CA GLN A 189 -28.33 5.23 -1.85
C GLN A 189 -27.23 4.34 -1.26
N PRO A 190 -27.26 3.00 -1.49
CA PRO A 190 -26.24 2.09 -1.02
C PRO A 190 -25.02 2.04 -1.95
N TYR A 191 -23.81 2.06 -1.37
CA TYR A 191 -22.55 1.94 -2.08
C TYR A 191 -21.67 0.89 -1.43
N LYS A 192 -21.26 -0.12 -2.19
CA LYS A 192 -20.33 -1.15 -1.72
C LYS A 192 -18.91 -0.60 -1.68
N ILE A 193 -18.17 -0.94 -0.63
CA ILE A 193 -16.75 -0.63 -0.48
C ILE A 193 -15.92 -1.77 -1.07
N THR A 194 -14.79 -1.46 -1.70
CA THR A 194 -13.83 -2.45 -2.19
C THR A 194 -13.20 -3.25 -1.06
N ALA A 195 -12.45 -4.31 -1.39
CA ALA A 195 -11.72 -5.11 -0.40
C ALA A 195 -10.53 -4.36 0.24
N HIS A 196 -9.94 -3.40 -0.46
CA HIS A 196 -8.76 -2.66 -0.02
C HIS A 196 -8.93 -1.15 -0.16
N PRO A 197 -9.95 -0.55 0.48
CA PRO A 197 -10.21 0.86 0.34
C PRO A 197 -9.15 1.68 1.07
N LYS A 198 -8.91 2.89 0.58
CA LYS A 198 -8.13 3.92 1.27
C LYS A 198 -9.05 4.97 1.85
N ILE A 199 -8.88 5.24 3.13
CA ILE A 199 -9.75 6.13 3.90
C ILE A 199 -8.91 7.27 4.44
N VAL A 200 -9.34 8.49 4.16
CA VAL A 200 -8.67 9.72 4.58
C VAL A 200 -9.54 10.40 5.63
N GLN A 201 -8.94 10.77 6.75
CA GLN A 201 -9.56 11.49 7.87
C GLN A 201 -10.71 10.73 8.56
N ALA A 202 -10.64 9.39 8.62
CA ALA A 202 -11.58 8.56 9.38
C ALA A 202 -10.94 7.32 10.00
N PRO A 203 -11.58 6.73 11.03
CA PRO A 203 -11.22 5.41 11.54
C PRO A 203 -11.30 4.33 10.45
N VAL A 204 -10.55 3.25 10.61
CA VAL A 204 -10.59 2.10 9.69
C VAL A 204 -11.80 1.19 9.91
N ASP A 205 -12.52 1.33 11.02
CA ASP A 205 -13.79 0.63 11.26
C ASP A 205 -14.95 1.41 10.60
N PRO A 206 -15.60 0.86 9.55
CA PRO A 206 -16.70 1.55 8.88
C PRO A 206 -17.92 1.77 9.77
N THR A 207 -18.09 1.00 10.84
CA THR A 207 -19.23 1.18 11.76
C THR A 207 -19.16 2.51 12.51
N GLU A 208 -17.98 3.13 12.58
CA GLU A 208 -17.78 4.46 13.17
C GLU A 208 -18.05 5.61 12.18
N TRP A 209 -18.40 5.33 10.92
CA TRP A 209 -18.58 6.37 9.91
C TRP A 209 -19.97 6.99 9.91
N GLU A 210 -20.96 6.35 10.55
CA GLU A 210 -22.32 6.87 10.61
C GLU A 210 -22.36 8.29 11.18
N GLY A 211 -23.04 9.18 10.47
CA GLY A 211 -23.14 10.60 10.82
C GLY A 211 -21.95 11.48 10.39
N ARG A 212 -20.82 10.90 9.98
CA ARG A 212 -19.68 11.66 9.44
C ARG A 212 -19.97 12.11 8.00
N THR A 213 -19.27 13.15 7.54
CA THR A 213 -19.45 13.71 6.20
C THR A 213 -18.30 13.33 5.30
N ILE A 214 -18.60 12.72 4.16
CA ILE A 214 -17.68 12.48 3.06
C ILE A 214 -17.58 13.78 2.25
N GLU A 215 -16.37 14.33 2.16
CA GLU A 215 -16.06 15.49 1.34
C GLU A 215 -15.87 15.08 -0.13
N GLU A 216 -15.12 14.01 -0.36
CA GLU A 216 -14.78 13.52 -1.68
C GLU A 216 -14.72 11.98 -1.64
N SER A 217 -15.23 11.31 -2.67
CA SER A 217 -15.03 9.88 -2.84
C SER A 217 -14.87 9.49 -4.29
N TRP A 218 -14.23 8.35 -4.51
CA TRP A 218 -13.97 7.83 -5.83
C TRP A 218 -14.20 6.32 -5.90
N MET A 219 -14.79 5.91 -7.00
CA MET A 219 -15.18 4.53 -7.26
C MET A 219 -14.40 3.94 -8.43
N VAL A 220 -14.09 2.66 -8.31
CA VAL A 220 -13.48 1.84 -9.37
C VAL A 220 -14.39 0.67 -9.72
N SER A 221 -14.28 0.18 -10.95
CA SER A 221 -14.85 -1.12 -11.30
C SER A 221 -13.98 -2.23 -10.72
N SER A 222 -14.60 -3.20 -10.07
CA SER A 222 -13.90 -4.43 -9.69
C SER A 222 -13.52 -5.21 -10.96
N ASP A 223 -12.37 -5.89 -10.96
CA ASP A 223 -11.86 -6.64 -12.13
C ASP A 223 -12.94 -7.56 -12.71
N GLY A 224 -13.42 -7.24 -13.92
CA GLY A 224 -14.44 -8.01 -14.65
C GLY A 224 -15.91 -7.70 -14.30
N SER A 225 -16.18 -6.81 -13.33
CA SER A 225 -17.54 -6.38 -12.98
C SER A 225 -17.86 -4.99 -13.54
N GLN A 226 -19.10 -4.79 -13.98
CA GLN A 226 -19.65 -3.46 -14.29
C GLN A 226 -20.01 -2.68 -13.01
N GLU A 227 -20.06 -3.35 -11.86
CA GLU A 227 -20.37 -2.73 -10.58
C GLU A 227 -19.19 -1.89 -10.09
N LYS A 228 -19.47 -0.62 -9.80
CA LYS A 228 -18.51 0.33 -9.23
C LYS A 228 -18.59 0.29 -7.71
N GLN A 229 -17.43 0.29 -7.07
CA GLN A 229 -17.29 0.21 -5.62
C GLN A 229 -16.41 1.36 -5.11
N LEU A 230 -16.70 1.84 -3.90
CA LEU A 230 -15.93 2.89 -3.22
C LEU A 230 -14.52 2.38 -2.91
N GLN A 231 -13.51 3.04 -3.47
CA GLN A 231 -12.10 2.68 -3.30
C GLN A 231 -11.31 3.73 -2.51
N LEU A 232 -11.65 5.01 -2.69
CA LEU A 232 -11.02 6.13 -2.00
C LEU A 232 -12.10 7.01 -1.40
N ILE A 233 -12.04 7.25 -0.09
CA ILE A 233 -13.04 8.03 0.64
C ILE A 233 -12.31 9.03 1.53
N GLN A 234 -12.55 10.32 1.30
CA GLN A 234 -12.06 11.42 2.12
C GLN A 234 -13.23 12.01 2.91
N PHE A 235 -13.12 11.95 4.23
CA PHE A 235 -14.05 12.60 5.14
C PHE A 235 -13.63 14.04 5.40
N THR A 236 -14.58 14.87 5.82
CA THR A 236 -14.28 16.20 6.36
C THR A 236 -13.45 16.07 7.64
N LYS A 237 -12.36 16.82 7.75
CA LYS A 237 -11.50 16.85 8.94
C LYS A 237 -12.32 17.15 10.19
N SER A 238 -12.28 16.28 11.21
CA SER A 238 -13.00 16.55 12.45
C SER A 238 -12.35 17.71 13.22
N ALA A 239 -13.15 18.45 13.99
CA ALA A 239 -12.64 19.54 14.84
C ALA A 239 -11.58 19.04 15.85
N GLU A 240 -11.73 17.82 16.35
CA GLU A 240 -10.77 17.17 17.26
C GLU A 240 -9.44 16.85 16.56
N GLN A 241 -9.48 16.39 15.30
CA GLN A 241 -8.29 16.18 14.47
C GLN A 241 -7.61 17.51 14.09
N ALA A 242 -8.39 18.58 13.93
CA ALA A 242 -7.85 19.92 13.72
C ALA A 242 -7.16 20.48 14.97
N GLN A 243 -7.70 20.23 16.17
CA GLN A 243 -7.08 20.62 17.44
C GLN A 243 -5.82 19.82 17.78
N GLN A 244 -5.78 18.52 17.49
CA GLN A 244 -4.57 17.70 17.67
C GLN A 244 -3.44 18.12 16.72
N ALA A 245 -3.75 18.48 15.47
CA ALA A 245 -2.77 19.02 14.53
C ALA A 245 -2.24 20.40 14.95
N ALA A 246 -3.08 21.25 15.55
CA ALA A 246 -2.68 22.57 16.06
C ALA A 246 -1.87 22.50 17.36
N SER A 247 -1.84 21.34 18.03
CA SER A 247 -1.14 21.13 19.31
C SER A 247 0.24 20.50 19.15
N GLN A 248 0.64 20.13 17.93
CA GLN A 248 2.01 19.67 17.65
C GLN A 248 2.91 20.89 17.42
N PRO A 249 4.00 21.07 18.19
CA PRO A 249 4.90 22.19 17.99
C PRO A 249 5.58 22.08 16.63
N ALA A 250 5.47 23.13 15.81
CA ALA A 250 6.26 23.31 14.61
C ALA A 250 7.74 23.41 15.00
N GLY A 251 8.48 22.31 14.86
CA GLY A 251 9.91 22.26 15.14
C GLY A 251 10.70 23.00 14.07
N ASN A 252 10.87 24.31 14.24
CA ASN A 252 11.93 25.10 13.61
C ASN A 252 13.20 24.97 14.46
N ASP A 253 14.24 24.29 13.97
CA ASP A 253 15.45 24.92 13.42
C ASP A 253 16.63 23.92 13.26
N PRO A 254 17.54 24.16 12.31
CA PRO A 254 18.63 23.26 11.92
C PRO A 254 19.95 23.62 12.62
N ALA A 255 20.60 22.67 13.30
CA ALA A 255 22.05 22.70 13.57
C ALA A 255 22.56 21.41 14.23
N ASN A 256 23.76 21.01 13.83
CA ASN A 256 24.66 20.01 14.45
C ASN A 256 24.48 18.54 14.08
N HIS A 257 24.86 18.21 12.85
CA HIS A 257 25.59 16.96 12.60
C HIS A 257 27.00 17.28 12.09
N ALA A 258 27.93 17.37 13.02
CA ALA A 258 29.36 17.20 12.77
C ALA A 258 29.93 16.48 13.99
N ASN A 259 30.31 15.20 13.85
CA ASN A 259 31.70 14.86 13.58
C ASN A 259 31.90 13.34 13.57
N HIS A 260 32.85 12.95 12.73
CA HIS A 260 33.31 11.62 12.39
C HIS A 260 33.73 10.73 13.57
N GLY A 261 33.49 9.44 13.39
CA GLY A 261 34.26 8.35 13.99
C GLY A 261 34.49 7.27 12.94
N GLN A 262 35.49 7.50 12.09
CA GLN A 262 35.96 6.56 11.07
C GLN A 262 36.91 5.56 11.74
N ALA A 263 36.56 4.27 11.71
CA ALA A 263 37.50 3.18 11.93
C ALA A 263 37.02 1.93 11.18
N ASP A 264 37.74 1.59 10.13
CA ASP A 264 37.84 0.27 9.53
C ASP A 264 39.35 0.02 9.34
N PRO A 265 39.86 -1.22 9.15
CA PRO A 265 39.17 -2.51 9.12
C PRO A 265 39.93 -3.61 9.92
N ALA A 266 39.25 -4.71 10.29
CA ALA A 266 39.88 -6.06 10.36
C ALA A 266 38.85 -7.15 10.68
N GLY A 267 38.57 -7.97 9.65
CA GLY A 267 38.25 -9.40 9.69
C GLY A 267 37.48 -9.98 10.88
N GLN A 268 36.22 -10.33 10.63
CA GLN A 268 35.68 -11.63 11.03
C GLN A 268 34.52 -12.02 10.10
N GLU A 269 34.71 -13.11 9.37
CA GLU A 269 33.64 -13.85 8.72
C GLU A 269 32.71 -14.40 9.80
N GLU A 270 31.47 -13.92 9.89
CA GLU A 270 30.39 -14.66 10.54
C GLU A 270 29.23 -14.82 9.57
N GLY A 271 28.94 -16.09 9.29
CA GLY A 271 28.01 -16.54 8.27
C GLY A 271 26.57 -16.14 8.54
N ALA A 272 25.86 -15.96 7.44
CA ALA A 272 24.42 -15.80 7.36
C ALA A 272 23.67 -16.82 8.23
N GLY A 273 23.05 -16.33 9.31
CA GLY A 273 22.06 -17.06 10.09
C GLY A 273 20.76 -17.19 9.29
N PHE A 274 20.70 -18.17 8.41
CA PHE A 274 19.43 -18.66 7.86
C PHE A 274 18.57 -19.23 9.01
N PRO A 275 17.25 -18.98 9.03
CA PRO A 275 16.37 -19.55 10.06
C PRO A 275 16.27 -21.07 9.85
N PHE A 276 17.00 -21.85 10.65
CA PHE A 276 17.00 -23.32 10.62
C PHE A 276 15.72 -23.98 11.20
N VAL A 277 14.71 -23.20 11.55
CA VAL A 277 13.49 -23.71 12.21
C VAL A 277 12.55 -24.50 11.27
N PRO A 278 12.42 -24.21 9.95
CA PRO A 278 11.62 -25.06 9.06
C PRO A 278 12.37 -26.34 8.64
N VAL A 279 13.71 -26.30 8.54
CA VAL A 279 14.49 -27.41 7.97
C VAL A 279 14.58 -28.59 8.94
N ILE A 280 14.72 -28.35 10.24
CA ILE A 280 14.75 -29.43 11.25
C ILE A 280 13.39 -30.16 11.29
N LEU A 281 12.28 -29.44 11.15
CA LEU A 281 10.93 -30.03 11.08
C LEU A 281 10.73 -30.88 9.83
N VAL A 282 11.22 -30.43 8.67
CA VAL A 282 11.14 -31.18 7.41
C VAL A 282 12.04 -32.42 7.44
N VAL A 283 13.27 -32.32 7.98
CA VAL A 283 14.18 -33.48 8.11
C VAL A 283 13.63 -34.51 9.11
N LEU A 284 13.02 -34.08 10.22
CA LEU A 284 12.34 -34.98 11.15
C LEU A 284 11.13 -35.66 10.51
N LEU A 285 10.32 -34.94 9.73
CA LEU A 285 9.17 -35.51 9.00
C LEU A 285 9.61 -36.54 7.96
N VAL A 286 10.64 -36.24 7.16
CA VAL A 286 11.18 -37.18 6.17
C VAL A 286 11.81 -38.40 6.83
N GLY A 287 12.54 -38.22 7.94
CA GLY A 287 13.12 -39.33 8.71
C GLY A 287 12.06 -40.25 9.32
N ILE A 288 10.96 -39.69 9.85
CA ILE A 288 9.85 -40.46 10.42
C ILE A 288 9.08 -41.20 9.33
N VAL A 289 8.85 -40.59 8.16
CA VAL A 289 8.19 -41.23 7.02
C VAL A 289 9.09 -42.32 6.40
N GLY A 290 10.40 -42.10 6.28
CA GLY A 290 11.37 -43.08 5.80
C GLY A 290 11.46 -44.32 6.70
N ALA A 291 11.56 -44.13 8.03
CA ALA A 291 11.57 -45.23 8.98
C ALA A 291 10.26 -46.05 8.97
N LEU A 292 9.15 -45.41 8.60
CA LEU A 292 7.84 -46.02 8.52
C LEU A 292 7.62 -46.89 7.28
N PHE A 293 8.21 -46.50 6.14
CA PHE A 293 8.09 -47.25 4.89
C PHE A 293 9.15 -48.35 4.75
N PHE A 294 10.36 -48.16 5.28
CA PHE A 294 11.45 -49.13 5.13
C PHE A 294 11.57 -50.14 6.29
N GLY A 295 10.96 -49.88 7.45
CA GLY A 295 11.02 -50.78 8.61
C GLY A 295 10.12 -52.02 8.55
N ARG A 296 9.35 -52.22 7.47
CA ARG A 296 8.31 -53.28 7.40
C ARG A 296 8.62 -54.47 6.49
N LYS A 297 9.85 -54.60 6.00
CA LYS A 297 10.33 -55.84 5.35
C LYS A 297 11.34 -56.55 6.24
N ARG A 298 10.82 -57.32 7.22
CA ARG A 298 11.49 -58.50 7.82
C ARG A 298 10.45 -59.32 8.58
N LYS A 299 9.76 -60.18 7.84
CA LYS A 299 9.42 -61.55 8.24
C LYS A 299 9.73 -62.43 7.05
#